data_AF-A0A139CPG7-F1
#
_entry.id   AF-A0A139CPG7-F1
#
_cell.length_a   1.000
_cell.length_b   1.000
_cell.length_c   1.000
_cell.angle_alpha   90.00
_cell.angle_beta   90.00
_cell.angle_gamma   90.00
#
_symmetry.space_group_name_H-M   'P 1'
#
loop_
_entity.id
_entity.type
_entity.pdbx_description
1 polymer ?
#
loop_
_entity_poly.entity_id
_entity_poly.type
_entity_poly.pdbx_seq_one_letter_code
_entity_poly.pdbx_strand_id
1 'polypeptide(L)'
;MSDPIYREVENLEDITKINEEIRKEIRNADSRDKVTELKRRSRYLVVLLSPDNPTGIAKKLKNEGKLDSGQERAWEEYKKTTRTANDNRHGGSEYSIGEKPDYV
;
A
#
# COMPACT_ATOMS: atom_id res chain seq x y z
N MET A 1 -14.77 1.27 -19.46
CA MET A 1 -15.18 1.67 -18.11
C MET A 1 -14.03 1.34 -17.20
N SER A 2 -13.28 2.36 -16.78
CA SER A 2 -12.23 2.20 -15.79
C SER A 2 -12.94 1.84 -14.50
N ASP A 3 -12.80 0.61 -14.01
CA ASP A 3 -13.17 0.31 -12.63
C ASP A 3 -12.56 1.43 -11.75
N PRO A 4 -13.26 1.91 -10.71
CA PRO A 4 -12.60 2.69 -9.68
C PRO A 4 -11.68 1.72 -8.96
N ILE A 5 -10.54 1.42 -9.58
CA ILE A 5 -9.47 0.53 -9.10
C ILE A 5 -8.75 1.30 -7.99
N TYR A 6 -9.46 1.73 -6.94
CA TYR A 6 -9.51 1.07 -5.66
C TYR A 6 -10.71 1.63 -4.89
N ARG A 7 -11.53 0.75 -4.31
CA ARG A 7 -12.59 1.10 -3.34
C ARG A 7 -12.06 2.07 -2.29
N GLU A 8 -12.97 2.85 -1.71
CA GLU A 8 -12.71 3.54 -0.44
C GLU A 8 -12.14 2.53 0.56
N VAL A 9 -11.01 2.86 1.20
CA VAL A 9 -10.39 1.99 2.21
C VAL A 9 -11.23 2.14 3.47
N GLU A 10 -12.12 1.19 3.73
CA GLU A 10 -13.08 1.28 4.83
C GLU A 10 -12.61 0.53 6.08
N ASN A 11 -11.72 -0.46 5.91
CA ASN A 11 -11.25 -1.32 6.98
C ASN A 11 -9.84 -1.90 6.70
N LEU A 12 -9.30 -2.64 7.67
CA LEU A 12 -7.97 -3.25 7.57
C LEU A 12 -7.87 -4.39 6.56
N GLU A 13 -8.98 -5.02 6.20
CA GLU A 13 -9.02 -6.10 5.21
C GLU A 13 -8.86 -5.53 3.79
N ASP A 14 -9.42 -4.34 3.53
CA ASP A 14 -9.27 -3.64 2.25
C ASP A 14 -7.81 -3.35 1.95
N ILE A 15 -7.02 -2.94 2.95
CA ILE A 15 -5.58 -2.71 2.80
C ILE A 15 -4.86 -3.96 2.30
N THR A 16 -5.19 -5.13 2.88
CA THR A 16 -4.61 -6.40 2.46
C THR A 16 -5.06 -6.77 1.04
N LYS A 17 -6.36 -6.72 0.75
CA LYS A 17 -6.93 -7.08 -0.56
C LYS A 17 -6.37 -6.19 -1.67
N ILE A 18 -6.31 -4.87 -1.46
CA ILE A 18 -5.75 -3.95 -2.43
C ILE A 18 -4.27 -4.27 -2.68
N ASN A 19 -3.49 -4.53 -1.64
CA ASN A 19 -2.09 -4.91 -1.81
C ASN A 19 -1.91 -6.27 -2.54
N GLU A 20 -2.81 -7.23 -2.32
CA GLU A 20 -2.81 -8.49 -3.07
C GLU A 20 -3.06 -8.26 -4.57
N GLU A 21 -4.05 -7.43 -4.92
CA GLU A 21 -4.32 -7.07 -6.32
C GLU A 21 -3.16 -6.28 -6.94
N ILE A 22 -2.59 -5.31 -6.21
CA ILE A 22 -1.38 -4.59 -6.65
C ILE A 22 -0.24 -5.58 -6.95
N ARG A 23 -0.01 -6.58 -6.10
CA ARG A 23 1.04 -7.59 -6.35
C ARG A 23 0.75 -8.44 -7.58
N LYS A 24 -0.51 -8.82 -7.82
CA LYS A 24 -0.90 -9.54 -9.05
C LYS A 24 -0.64 -8.66 -10.28
N GLU A 25 -1.01 -7.38 -10.22
CA GLU A 25 -0.72 -6.42 -11.29
C GLU A 25 0.79 -6.23 -11.50
N ILE A 26 1.60 -6.18 -10.44
CA ILE A 26 3.06 -6.07 -10.54
C ILE A 26 3.63 -7.29 -11.27
N ARG A 27 3.19 -8.51 -10.94
CA ARG A 27 3.68 -9.73 -11.61
C ARG A 27 3.40 -9.72 -13.12
N ASN A 28 2.30 -9.09 -13.53
CA ASN A 28 1.89 -8.99 -14.93
C ASN A 28 2.33 -7.70 -15.62
N ALA A 29 2.98 -6.78 -14.91
CA ALA A 29 3.42 -5.50 -15.45
C ALA A 29 4.43 -5.71 -16.58
N ASP A 30 4.29 -4.93 -17.66
CA ASP A 30 5.08 -5.02 -18.89
C ASP A 30 6.13 -3.91 -19.01
N SER A 31 6.19 -3.01 -18.01
CA SER A 31 7.03 -1.83 -18.01
C SER A 31 7.42 -1.41 -16.60
N ARG A 32 8.59 -0.76 -16.51
CA ARG A 32 9.12 -0.20 -15.26
C ARG A 32 8.21 0.87 -14.66
N ASP A 33 7.59 1.68 -15.51
CA ASP A 33 6.66 2.73 -15.09
C ASP A 33 5.43 2.14 -14.41
N LYS A 34 4.88 1.05 -14.96
CA LYS A 34 3.74 0.35 -14.35
C LYS A 34 4.13 -0.27 -12.99
N VAL A 35 5.30 -0.89 -12.88
CA VAL A 35 5.82 -1.41 -11.59
C VAL A 35 5.99 -0.28 -10.56
N THR A 36 6.57 0.85 -10.99
CA THR A 36 6.78 2.04 -10.13
C THR A 36 5.47 2.59 -9.61
N GLU A 37 4.48 2.75 -10.49
CA GLU A 37 3.16 3.27 -10.13
C GLU A 37 2.44 2.35 -9.15
N LEU A 38 2.49 1.04 -9.36
CA LEU A 38 1.91 0.05 -8.47
C LEU A 38 2.58 0.05 -7.09
N LYS A 39 3.91 0.18 -7.02
CA LYS A 39 4.61 0.36 -5.75
C LYS A 39 4.19 1.65 -5.04
N ARG A 40 4.08 2.77 -5.76
CA ARG A 40 3.63 4.06 -5.21
C ARG A 40 2.23 3.96 -4.61
N ARG A 41 1.31 3.28 -5.30
CA ARG A 41 -0.04 3.00 -4.80
C ARG A 41 -0.04 2.20 -3.51
N SER A 42 0.76 1.15 -3.44
CA SER A 42 0.94 0.37 -2.20
C SER A 42 1.47 1.24 -1.05
N ARG A 43 2.42 2.15 -1.34
CA ARG A 43 2.93 3.10 -0.33
C ARG A 43 1.87 4.10 0.11
N TYR A 44 0.99 4.55 -0.78
CA TYR A 44 -0.09 5.46 -0.45
C TYR A 44 -1.04 4.87 0.62
N LEU A 45 -1.27 3.55 0.61
CA LEU A 45 -2.07 2.88 1.65
C LEU A 45 -1.46 2.99 3.05
N VAL A 46 -0.14 3.11 3.15
CA VAL A 46 0.55 3.39 4.42
C VAL A 46 0.24 4.83 4.88
N VAL A 47 0.30 5.78 3.96
CA VAL A 47 0.02 7.21 4.22
C VAL A 47 -1.45 7.45 4.58
N LEU A 48 -2.38 6.63 4.05
CA LEU A 48 -3.80 6.69 4.44
C LEU A 48 -4.03 6.47 5.94
N LEU A 49 -3.10 5.77 6.60
CA LEU A 49 -3.16 5.49 8.04
C LEU A 49 -2.33 6.45 8.90
N SER A 50 -1.80 7.53 8.32
CA SER A 50 -1.18 8.59 9.12
C SER A 50 -2.21 9.23 10.07
N PRO A 51 -1.86 9.53 11.33
CA PRO A 51 -2.78 10.08 12.32
C PRO A 51 -3.52 11.35 11.87
N ASP A 52 -2.83 12.19 11.09
CA ASP A 52 -3.34 13.47 10.58
C ASP A 52 -4.10 13.34 9.25
N ASN A 53 -4.37 12.12 8.77
CA ASN A 53 -4.97 11.94 7.47
C ASN A 53 -6.47 12.35 7.46
N PRO A 54 -6.90 13.27 6.57
CA PRO A 54 -8.27 13.79 6.55
C PRO A 54 -9.30 12.81 5.95
N THR A 55 -8.88 11.68 5.37
CA THR A 55 -9.77 10.71 4.70
C THR A 55 -10.67 9.91 5.63
N GLY A 56 -10.54 10.06 6.95
CA GLY A 56 -11.44 9.48 7.94
C GLY A 56 -11.12 8.03 8.33
N ILE A 57 -10.41 7.25 7.51
CA ILE A 57 -10.04 5.86 7.86
C ILE A 57 -9.09 5.80 9.07
N ALA A 58 -8.06 6.65 9.12
CA ALA A 58 -7.17 6.74 10.26
C ALA A 58 -7.94 7.11 11.54
N LYS A 59 -8.86 8.09 11.45
CA LYS A 59 -9.73 8.51 12.54
C LYS A 59 -10.67 7.39 13.00
N LYS A 60 -11.26 6.64 12.06
CA LYS A 60 -12.11 5.49 12.34
C LYS A 60 -11.34 4.40 13.09
N LEU A 61 -10.18 4.00 12.58
CA LEU A 61 -9.34 3.00 13.21
C LEU A 61 -8.80 3.47 14.58
N LYS A 62 -8.53 4.77 14.73
CA LYS A 62 -8.18 5.38 16.03
C LYS A 62 -9.31 5.24 17.03
N ASN A 63 -10.55 5.57 16.63
CA ASN A 63 -11.73 5.42 17.47
C ASN A 63 -12.02 3.95 17.84
N GLU A 64 -11.64 3.01 16.98
CA GLU A 64 -11.75 1.57 17.23
C GLU A 64 -10.56 0.99 18.03
N GLY A 65 -9.53 1.78 18.36
CA GLY A 65 -8.32 1.31 19.04
C GLY A 65 -7.43 0.41 18.16
N LYS A 66 -7.54 0.51 16.83
CA LYS A 66 -6.87 -0.36 15.85
C LYS A 66 -5.83 0.36 14.98
N LEU A 67 -5.62 1.68 15.18
CA LEU A 67 -4.75 2.48 14.31
C LEU A 67 -3.34 1.88 14.21
N ASP A 68 -2.70 1.58 15.34
CA ASP A 68 -1.33 1.05 15.39
C ASP A 68 -1.22 -0.29 14.64
N SER A 69 -2.14 -1.22 14.91
CA SER A 69 -2.20 -2.50 14.20
C SER A 69 -2.47 -2.34 12.70
N GLY A 70 -3.23 -1.30 12.32
CA GLY A 70 -3.47 -0.94 10.93
C GLY A 70 -2.20 -0.43 10.25
N GLN A 71 -1.50 0.49 10.90
CA GLN A 71 -0.24 1.07 10.42
C GLN A 71 0.83 -0.02 10.24
N GLU A 72 0.93 -0.95 11.19
CA GLU A 72 1.81 -2.11 11.09
C GLU A 72 1.41 -3.00 9.90
N ARG A 73 0.12 -3.35 9.77
CA ARG A 73 -0.37 -4.17 8.65
C ARG A 73 -0.10 -3.53 7.29
N ALA A 74 -0.40 -2.24 7.13
CA ALA A 74 -0.14 -1.52 5.89
C ALA A 74 1.36 -1.51 5.56
N TRP A 75 2.22 -1.36 6.57
CA TRP A 75 3.66 -1.43 6.41
C TRP A 75 4.15 -2.81 5.97
N GLU A 76 3.67 -3.89 6.61
CA GLU A 76 4.00 -5.25 6.21
C GLU A 76 3.56 -5.56 4.78
N GLU A 77 2.36 -5.14 4.40
CA GLU A 77 1.86 -5.32 3.04
C GLU A 77 2.69 -4.54 2.01
N TYR A 78 3.09 -3.30 2.33
CA TYR A 78 3.99 -2.52 1.48
C TYR A 78 5.38 -3.16 1.33
N LYS A 79 5.93 -3.77 2.40
CA LYS A 79 7.19 -4.53 2.30
C LYS A 79 7.07 -5.73 1.37
N LYS A 80 5.98 -6.51 1.47
CA LYS A 80 5.71 -7.64 0.55
C LYS A 80 5.57 -7.16 -0.89
N THR A 81 4.87 -6.04 -1.10
CA THR A 81 4.69 -5.45 -2.42
C THR A 81 6.01 -4.94 -3.00
N THR A 82 6.86 -4.31 -2.19
CA THR A 82 8.21 -3.88 -2.62
C THR A 82 9.08 -5.06 -3.01
N ARG A 83 9.06 -6.17 -2.26
CA ARG A 83 9.74 -7.41 -2.67
C ARG A 83 9.22 -7.92 -4.02
N THR A 84 7.90 -7.96 -4.19
CA THR A 84 7.29 -8.37 -5.48
C THR A 84 7.70 -7.46 -6.63
N ALA A 85 7.84 -6.15 -6.39
CA ALA A 85 8.34 -5.19 -7.38
C ALA A 85 9.81 -5.45 -7.74
N ASN A 86 10.65 -5.77 -6.76
CA ASN A 86 12.07 -6.10 -6.96
C ASN A 86 12.27 -7.40 -7.75
N ASP A 87 11.38 -8.38 -7.54
CA ASP A 87 11.44 -9.69 -8.22
C ASP A 87 10.91 -9.63 -9.67
N ASN A 88 10.23 -8.55 -10.07
CA ASN A 88 9.74 -8.39 -11.44
C ASN A 88 10.89 -8.01 -12.40
N ARG A 89 10.91 -8.61 -13.61
CA ARG A 89 11.94 -8.36 -14.66
C ARG A 89 12.07 -6.90 -15.12
N HIS A 90 10.99 -6.13 -15.02
CA HIS A 90 10.93 -4.70 -15.33
C HIS A 90 11.07 -3.83 -14.08
N GLY A 91 11.16 -4.46 -12.92
CA GLY A 91 11.58 -3.82 -11.70
C GLY A 91 13.10 -3.78 -11.58
N GLY A 92 13.58 -3.81 -10.34
CA GLY A 92 15.00 -3.80 -10.03
C GLY A 92 15.25 -3.67 -8.54
N SER A 93 16.40 -4.14 -8.06
CA SER A 93 16.83 -4.08 -6.64
C SER A 93 16.93 -2.66 -6.08
N GLU A 94 16.76 -1.64 -6.92
CA GLU A 94 16.78 -0.22 -6.59
C GLU A 94 15.52 0.26 -5.84
N TYR A 95 14.41 -0.49 -5.87
CA TYR A 95 13.27 -0.10 -5.03
C TYR A 95 13.59 -0.44 -3.57
N SER A 96 14.08 0.58 -2.86
CA SER A 96 14.19 0.53 -1.41
C SER A 96 12.81 0.52 -0.78
N ILE A 97 12.67 -0.20 0.34
CA ILE A 97 11.50 -0.09 1.21
C ILE A 97 11.42 1.36 1.75
N GLY A 98 12.55 2.04 1.91
CA GLY A 98 12.63 3.34 2.56
C GLY A 98 12.38 3.20 4.06
N GLU A 99 12.30 4.33 4.76
CA GLU A 99 11.97 4.35 6.18
C GLU A 99 10.47 4.15 6.39
N LYS A 100 10.13 3.42 7.46
CA LYS A 100 8.75 3.40 7.97
C LYS A 100 8.39 4.84 8.32
N PRO A 101 7.23 5.36 7.88
CA PRO A 101 6.81 6.69 8.29
C PRO A 101 6.80 6.79 9.81
N ASP A 102 7.46 7.81 10.34
CA ASP A 102 7.30 8.18 11.75
C ASP A 102 5.94 8.85 11.88
N TYR A 103 5.03 8.17 12.57
CA TYR A 103 3.68 8.65 12.79
C TYR A 103 3.73 9.57 14.02
N VAL A 104 4.22 10.80 13.82
CA VAL A 104 4.23 11.85 14.86
C VAL A 104 2.80 12.26 15.20
#